data_AF-A0A942ZKE9-F1
#
_entry.id   AF-A0A942ZKE9-F1
#
_cell.length_a   1.000
_cell.length_b   1.000
_cell.length_c   1.000
_cell.angle_alpha   90.00
_cell.angle_beta   90.00
_cell.angle_gamma   90.00
#
_symmetry.space_group_name_H-M   'P 1'
#
loop_
_entity.id
_entity.type
_entity.pdbx_description
1 polymer ?
#
loop_
_entity_poly.entity_id
_entity_poly.type
_entity_poly.pdbx_seq_one_letter_code
_entity_poly.pdbx_strand_id
1 'polypeptide(L)'
;MIGNKKRDNSVTIAKAIAIILMVMGHSGCPDSINHYLGMIIMPLFFFMSGYCFKEIYLEAPKEYIQKRIKGVYWPYIKWGIFSYLLLIY
;
A
#
# COMPACT_ATOMS: atom_id res chain seq x y z
N MET A 1 21.87 -24.69 2.09
CA MET A 1 22.54 -23.39 2.36
C MET A 1 21.49 -22.29 2.24
N ILE A 2 21.07 -21.71 3.36
CA ILE A 2 20.07 -20.63 3.37
C ILE A 2 20.81 -19.35 3.01
N GLY A 3 20.85 -19.04 1.71
CA GLY A 3 21.44 -17.79 1.21
C GLY A 3 20.68 -16.62 1.80
N ASN A 4 21.41 -15.75 2.50
CA ASN A 4 20.88 -14.52 3.08
C ASN A 4 20.42 -13.60 1.94
N LYS A 5 19.12 -13.66 1.60
CA LYS A 5 18.52 -12.84 0.55
C LYS A 5 18.53 -11.39 1.04
N LYS A 6 19.56 -10.64 0.64
CA LYS A 6 19.74 -9.22 0.99
C LYS A 6 18.45 -8.49 0.63
N ARG A 7 17.80 -7.86 1.61
CA ARG A 7 16.53 -7.16 1.38
C ARG A 7 16.82 -5.91 0.56
N ASP A 8 16.21 -5.79 -0.62
CA ASP A 8 16.38 -4.63 -1.47
C ASP A 8 15.69 -3.40 -0.84
N ASN A 9 16.50 -2.52 -0.27
CA ASN A 9 16.02 -1.31 0.40
C ASN A 9 15.44 -0.28 -0.58
N SER A 10 15.73 -0.39 -1.89
CA SER A 10 15.20 0.49 -2.93
C SER A 10 13.68 0.57 -2.92
N VAL A 11 13.01 -0.56 -2.64
CA VAL A 11 11.55 -0.64 -2.54
C VAL A 11 11.03 0.09 -1.30
N THR A 12 11.73 -0.05 -0.17
CA THR A 12 11.39 0.65 1.07
C THR A 12 11.54 2.17 0.90
N ILE A 13 12.61 2.60 0.23
CA ILE A 13 12.87 4.02 -0.06
C ILE A 13 11.80 4.58 -1.00
N ALA A 14 11.48 3.87 -2.09
CA ALA A 14 10.45 4.30 -3.03
C ALA A 14 9.07 4.43 -2.37
N LYS A 15 8.70 3.49 -1.48
CA LYS A 15 7.47 3.60 -0.69
C LYS A 15 7.47 4.80 0.25
N ALA A 16 8.61 5.09 0.90
CA ALA A 16 8.74 6.26 1.76
C ALA A 16 8.55 7.57 0.98
N ILE A 17 9.18 7.68 -0.19
CA ILE A 17 9.02 8.83 -1.10
C ILE A 17 7.55 8.99 -1.53
N ALA A 18 6.88 7.90 -1.90
CA ALA A 18 5.47 7.91 -2.28
C ALA A 18 4.55 8.43 -1.15
N ILE A 19 4.79 8.00 0.10
CA ILE A 19 4.04 8.47 1.27
C ILE A 19 4.28 9.97 1.52
N ILE A 20 5.53 10.44 1.43
CA ILE A 20 5.86 11.86 1.62
C ILE A 20 5.15 12.72 0.55
N LEU A 21 5.19 12.30 -0.71
CA LEU A 21 4.49 12.98 -1.81
C LEU A 21 2.96 13.01 -1.60
N MET A 22 2.37 11.93 -1.10
CA MET A 22 0.94 11.85 -0.77
C MET A 22 0.54 12.87 0.29
N VAL A 23 1.33 12.96 1.37
CA VAL A 23 1.07 13.92 2.46
C VAL A 23 1.21 15.36 1.94
N MET A 24 2.19 15.64 1.07
CA MET A 24 2.34 16.97 0.47
C MET A 24 1.13 17.35 -0.40
N GLY A 25 0.55 16.42 -1.16
CA GLY A 25 -0.68 16.67 -1.92
C GLY A 25 -1.87 17.06 -1.03
N HIS A 26 -2.00 16.44 0.14
CA HIS A 26 -3.11 16.68 1.07
C HIS A 26 -2.88 17.80 2.10
N SER A 27 -1.68 18.39 2.15
CA SER A 27 -1.33 19.43 3.14
C SER A 27 -1.79 20.85 2.74
N GLY A 28 -2.81 20.97 1.89
CA GLY A 28 -3.35 22.27 1.43
C GLY A 28 -2.57 22.91 0.27
N CYS A 29 -1.94 22.09 -0.58
CA CYS A 29 -1.27 22.54 -1.80
C CYS A 29 -2.32 23.06 -2.83
N PRO A 30 -2.02 24.09 -3.64
CA PRO A 30 -2.93 24.55 -4.69
C PRO A 30 -3.33 23.41 -5.65
N ASP A 31 -4.59 23.40 -6.08
CA ASP A 31 -5.22 22.30 -6.84
C ASP A 31 -4.42 21.85 -8.06
N SER A 32 -3.76 22.77 -8.76
CA SER A 32 -2.93 22.43 -9.92
C SER A 32 -1.78 21.49 -9.55
N ILE A 33 -1.05 21.78 -8.47
CA ILE A 33 0.08 20.95 -8.01
C ILE A 33 -0.45 19.62 -7.49
N ASN A 34 -1.57 19.64 -6.77
CA ASN A 34 -2.19 18.43 -6.24
C ASN A 34 -2.67 17.48 -7.36
N HIS A 35 -3.20 18.03 -8.45
CA HIS A 35 -3.61 17.26 -9.62
C HIS A 35 -2.42 16.52 -10.27
N TYR A 36 -1.30 17.22 -10.50
CA TYR A 36 -0.08 16.61 -11.04
C TYR A 36 0.52 15.56 -10.09
N LEU A 37 0.54 15.84 -8.79
CA LEU A 37 1.02 14.89 -7.78
C LEU A 37 0.14 13.64 -7.73
N GLY A 38 -1.18 13.80 -7.71
CA GLY A 38 -2.13 12.69 -7.72
C GLY A 38 -1.98 11.78 -8.94
N MET A 39 -1.72 12.37 -10.11
CA MET A 39 -1.45 11.62 -11.35
C MET A 39 -0.18 10.76 -11.28
N ILE A 40 0.80 11.09 -10.44
CA ILE A 40 2.06 10.33 -10.32
C ILE A 40 2.03 9.39 -9.12
N ILE A 41 1.52 9.83 -7.96
CA ILE A 41 1.57 9.08 -6.71
C ILE A 41 0.71 7.81 -6.79
N MET A 42 -0.51 7.92 -7.31
CA MET A 42 -1.44 6.78 -7.42
C MET A 42 -0.87 5.64 -8.29
N PRO A 43 -0.39 5.90 -9.52
CA PRO A 43 0.26 4.85 -10.31
C PRO A 43 1.61 4.40 -9.73
N LEU A 44 2.39 5.27 -9.09
CA LEU A 44 3.65 4.89 -8.44
C LEU A 44 3.42 3.88 -7.31
N PHE A 45 2.39 4.10 -6.49
CA PHE A 45 2.04 3.19 -5.39
C PHE A 45 1.58 1.83 -5.93
N PHE A 46 0.79 1.85 -7.00
CA PHE A 46 0.32 0.62 -7.66
C PHE A 46 1.48 -0.15 -8.32
N PHE A 47 2.37 0.54 -9.03
CA PHE A 47 3.56 -0.03 -9.65
C PHE A 47 4.47 -0.70 -8.61
N MET A 48 4.70 -0.03 -7.47
CA MET A 48 5.49 -0.60 -6.36
C MET A 48 4.83 -1.85 -5.74
N SER A 49 3.50 -1.96 -5.75
CA SER A 49 2.81 -3.19 -5.33
C SER A 49 3.09 -4.35 -6.27
N GLY A 50 3.24 -4.10 -7.57
CA GLY A 50 3.64 -5.10 -8.57
C GLY A 50 5.12 -5.48 -8.45
N TYR A 51 6.01 -4.51 -8.23
CA TYR A 51 7.44 -4.77 -8.03
C TYR A 51 7.73 -5.61 -6.77
N CYS A 52 6.87 -5.50 -5.74
CA CYS A 52 6.96 -6.33 -4.53
C CYS A 52 6.40 -7.75 -4.69
N PHE A 53 5.87 -8.10 -5.87
CA PHE A 53 5.24 -9.39 -6.09
C PHE A 53 6.29 -10.51 -6.07
N LYS A 54 6.13 -11.49 -5.17
CA LYS A 54 7.01 -12.66 -5.12
C LYS A 54 6.48 -13.75 -6.03
N GLU A 55 7.36 -14.30 -6.86
CA GLU A 55 7.07 -15.42 -7.77
C GLU A 55 6.59 -16.69 -7.04
N ILE A 56 6.95 -16.85 -5.76
CA ILE A 56 6.47 -17.95 -4.89
C ILE A 56 4.93 -18.00 -4.81
N TYR A 57 4.25 -16.86 -5.01
CA TYR A 57 2.80 -16.79 -5.02
C TYR A 57 2.15 -17.18 -6.36
N LEU A 58 2.95 -17.40 -7.42
CA LEU A 58 2.47 -17.94 -8.70
C LEU A 58 2.14 -19.43 -8.58
N GLU A 59 2.86 -20.16 -7.74
CA GLU A 59 2.67 -21.60 -7.51
C GLU A 59 1.46 -21.90 -6.62
N ALA A 60 1.06 -20.96 -5.76
CA ALA A 60 -0.05 -21.12 -4.81
C ALA A 60 -0.98 -19.88 -4.77
N PRO A 61 -1.76 -19.63 -5.84
CA PRO A 61 -2.62 -18.44 -5.94
C PRO A 61 -3.71 -18.38 -4.85
N LYS A 62 -4.24 -19.53 -4.41
CA LYS A 62 -5.23 -19.62 -3.32
C LYS A 62 -4.66 -19.11 -1.99
N GLU A 63 -3.43 -19.50 -1.63
CA GLU A 63 -2.79 -19.05 -0.39
C GLU A 63 -2.47 -17.55 -0.42
N TYR A 64 -2.10 -17.02 -1.58
CA TYR A 64 -1.88 -15.58 -1.78
C TYR A 64 -3.16 -14.77 -1.51
N ILE A 65 -4.28 -15.19 -2.08
CA ILE A 65 -5.58 -14.52 -1.90
C ILE A 65 -6.02 -14.60 -0.44
N GLN A 66 -5.92 -15.76 0.21
CA GLN A 66 -6.29 -15.93 1.62
C GLN A 66 -5.47 -15.03 2.54
N LYS A 67 -4.14 -14.92 2.32
CA LYS A 67 -3.28 -14.01 3.07
C LYS A 67 -3.64 -12.54 2.83
N ARG A 68 -3.97 -12.16 1.60
CA ARG A 68 -4.37 -10.78 1.26
C ARG A 68 -5.70 -10.41 1.92
N ILE A 69 -6.70 -11.30 1.87
CA ILE A 69 -8.00 -11.10 2.53
C ILE A 69 -7.78 -10.98 4.03
N LYS A 70 -7.08 -11.93 4.67
CA LYS A 70 -6.85 -11.88 6.12
C LYS A 70 -6.03 -10.65 6.55
N GLY A 71 -5.09 -10.20 5.72
CA GLY A 71 -4.24 -9.05 6.02
C GLY A 71 -4.90 -7.68 5.82
N VAL A 72 -5.85 -7.56 4.89
CA VAL A 72 -6.47 -6.27 4.53
C VAL A 72 -7.95 -6.21 4.92
N TYR A 73 -8.70 -7.27 4.62
CA TYR A 73 -10.16 -7.32 4.85
C TYR A 73 -10.50 -7.45 6.34
N TRP A 74 -9.75 -8.27 7.08
CA TRP A 74 -9.95 -8.42 8.52
C TRP A 74 -9.77 -7.11 9.30
N PRO A 75 -8.67 -6.34 9.15
CA PRO A 75 -8.57 -5.04 9.80
C PRO A 75 -9.61 -4.05 9.30
N TYR A 76 -9.94 -4.06 8.00
CA TYR A 76 -10.96 -3.17 7.44
C TYR A 76 -12.33 -3.36 8.11
N ILE A 77 -12.81 -4.61 8.25
CA ILE A 77 -14.08 -4.88 8.93
C ILE A 77 -14.01 -4.48 10.40
N LYS A 78 -12.93 -4.84 11.10
CA LYS A 78 -12.78 -4.53 12.53
C LYS A 78 -12.84 -3.01 12.78
N TRP A 79 -12.08 -2.23 12.01
CA TRP A 79 -12.04 -0.78 12.15
C TRP A 79 -13.31 -0.11 11.59
N GLY A 80 -13.91 -0.65 10.54
CA GLY A 80 -15.15 -0.14 9.96
C GLY A 80 -16.34 -0.27 10.92
N ILE A 81 -16.48 -1.41 11.58
CA ILE A 81 -17.51 -1.60 12.62
C ILE A 81 -17.25 -0.66 13.80
N PHE A 82 -15.99 -0.52 14.23
CA PHE A 82 -15.62 0.40 15.31
C PHE A 82 -15.95 1.86 14.97
N SER A 83 -15.62 2.33 13.76
CA SER A 83 -15.92 3.70 13.33
C SER A 83 -17.42 3.95 13.20
N TYR A 84 -18.17 2.97 12.72
CA TYR A 84 -19.62 3.07 12.60
C TYR A 84 -20.30 3.12 13.97
N LEU A 85 -19.86 2.29 14.91
CA LEU A 85 -20.36 2.28 16.28
C LEU A 85 -20.06 3.60 17.01
N LEU A 86 -18.85 4.15 16.82
CA LEU A 86 -18.44 5.45 17.37
C LEU A 86 -19.23 6.62 16.77
N LEU A 87 -19.65 6.53 15.50
CA LEU A 87 -20.43 7.60 14.85
C LEU A 87 -21.89 7.65 15.34
N ILE A 88 -22.41 6.53 15.82
CA ILE A 88 -23.81 6.40 16.28
C ILE A 88 -23.98 6.72 17.76
N TYR A 89 -22.89 6.74 18.53
CA TYR A 89 -22.88 7.05 19.96
C TYR A 89 -22.30 8.44 20.21
#